data_AF-A0A2U8WWU5-F1
#
_entry.id   AF-A0A2U8WWU5-F1
#
_cell.length_a   1.000
_cell.length_b   1.000
_cell.length_c   1.000
_cell.angle_alpha   90.00
_cell.angle_beta   90.00
_cell.angle_gamma   90.00
#
_symmetry.space_group_name_H-M   'P 1'
#
loop_
_entity.id
_entity.type
_entity.pdbx_description
1 polymer ?
#
loop_
_entity_poly.entity_id
_entity_poly.type
_entity_poly.pdbx_seq_one_letter_code
_entity_poly.pdbx_strand_id
1 'polypeptide(L)'
;MWAWLLTELLLFAGLFLTALVLRIIHPEAVQAAARHLKFWIGATNTVVLIGSSLTMSGAIQLSRLGWPRGMVRFMLATAALGTLFLLLKGYEYYADYQEHMMPFLSDRPYELKDSPPSRLFVNLYYVATSLHGLHLMTGITILLVMTWQASRPGFLSLHQNRIEIFGLYWHFIDLIWILAFPTLYVLNR
;
A
#
# COMPACT_ATOMS: atom_id res chain seq x y z
N MET A 1 15.22 13.09 0.03
CA MET A 1 13.87 12.51 -0.12
C MET A 1 13.57 12.12 -1.56
N TRP A 2 13.59 13.05 -2.52
CA TRP A 2 13.25 12.78 -3.92
C TRP A 2 14.05 11.66 -4.60
N ALA A 3 15.37 11.58 -4.38
CA ALA A 3 16.18 10.49 -4.91
C ALA A 3 15.74 9.11 -4.40
N TRP A 4 15.36 9.01 -3.12
CA TRP A 4 14.84 7.79 -2.50
C TRP A 4 13.45 7.43 -3.04
N LEU A 5 12.58 8.42 -3.24
CA LEU A 5 11.27 8.20 -3.89
C LEU A 5 11.43 7.67 -5.32
N LEU A 6 12.42 8.18 -6.06
CA LEU A 6 12.69 7.72 -7.42
C LEU A 6 13.17 6.27 -7.46
N THR A 7 14.04 5.84 -6.52
CA THR A 7 14.49 4.45 -6.46
C THR A 7 13.34 3.49 -6.17
N GLU A 8 12.45 3.85 -5.23
CA GLU A 8 11.26 3.05 -4.95
C GLU A 8 10.28 3.04 -6.13
N LEU A 9 10.13 4.19 -6.81
CA LEU A 9 9.28 4.26 -8.01
C LEU A 9 9.77 3.31 -9.09
N LEU A 10 11.09 3.26 -9.33
CA LEU A 10 11.69 2.35 -10.30
C LEU A 10 11.52 0.87 -9.90
N LEU A 11 11.63 0.56 -8.61
CA LEU A 11 11.39 -0.79 -8.07
C LEU A 11 9.95 -1.26 -8.38
N PHE A 12 8.95 -0.46 -7.99
CA PHE A 12 7.54 -0.80 -8.24
C PHE A 12 7.18 -0.75 -9.73
N ALA A 13 7.75 0.19 -10.49
CA ALA A 13 7.55 0.28 -11.93
C ALA A 13 8.01 -1.00 -12.66
N GLY A 14 9.16 -1.56 -12.28
CA GLY A 14 9.64 -2.83 -12.84
C GLY A 14 8.68 -4.00 -12.57
N LEU A 15 8.14 -4.09 -11.35
CA LEU A 15 7.16 -5.11 -10.97
C LEU A 15 5.85 -4.96 -11.76
N PHE A 16 5.33 -3.74 -11.85
CA PHE A 16 4.08 -3.46 -12.57
C PHE A 16 4.24 -3.63 -14.09
N LEU A 17 5.38 -3.22 -14.66
CA LEU A 17 5.67 -3.43 -16.07
C LEU A 17 5.73 -4.92 -16.40
N THR A 18 6.38 -5.73 -15.55
CA THR A 18 6.41 -7.19 -15.75
C THR A 18 5.01 -7.80 -15.71
N ALA A 19 4.16 -7.36 -14.76
CA ALA A 19 2.77 -7.80 -14.68
C ALA A 19 1.95 -7.39 -15.92
N LEU A 20 2.19 -6.18 -16.46
CA LEU A 20 1.55 -5.70 -17.69
C LEU A 20 2.03 -6.48 -18.93
N VAL A 21 3.32 -6.75 -19.06
CA VAL A 21 3.87 -7.56 -20.16
C VAL A 21 3.29 -8.96 -20.14
N LEU A 22 3.22 -9.61 -18.97
CA LEU A 22 2.59 -10.94 -18.84
C LEU A 22 1.12 -10.91 -19.24
N ARG A 23 0.42 -9.83 -18.93
CA ARG A 23 -0.98 -9.65 -19.32
C ARG A 23 -1.15 -9.52 -20.84
N ILE A 24 -0.22 -8.86 -21.52
CA ILE A 24 -0.27 -8.70 -22.99
C ILE A 24 0.08 -10.02 -23.69
N ILE A 25 1.10 -10.73 -23.21
CA ILE A 25 1.62 -11.95 -23.86
C ILE A 25 0.75 -13.18 -23.52
N HIS A 26 0.21 -13.26 -22.30
CA HIS A 26 -0.55 -14.40 -21.79
C HIS A 26 -1.89 -13.99 -21.16
N PRO A 27 -2.83 -13.41 -21.94
CA PRO A 27 -4.06 -12.82 -21.40
C PRO A 27 -4.96 -13.85 -20.69
N GLU A 28 -5.12 -15.05 -21.23
CA GLU A 28 -5.95 -16.12 -20.64
C GLU A 28 -5.41 -16.59 -19.28
N ALA A 29 -4.10 -16.79 -19.18
CA ALA A 29 -3.43 -17.20 -17.96
C ALA A 29 -3.56 -16.14 -16.85
N VAL A 30 -3.47 -14.85 -17.22
CA VAL A 30 -3.65 -13.74 -16.29
C VAL A 30 -5.13 -13.55 -15.93
N GLN A 31 -6.07 -13.81 -16.84
CA GLN A 31 -7.51 -13.79 -16.52
C GLN A 31 -7.87 -14.86 -15.51
N ALA A 32 -7.40 -16.09 -15.71
CA ALA A 32 -7.61 -17.18 -14.77
C ALA A 32 -7.10 -16.82 -13.38
N ALA A 33 -5.86 -16.31 -13.27
CA ALA A 33 -5.30 -15.85 -12.01
C ALA A 33 -6.08 -14.67 -11.40
N ALA A 34 -6.45 -13.68 -12.22
CA ALA A 34 -7.11 -12.45 -11.75
C ALA A 34 -8.50 -12.67 -11.14
N ARG A 35 -9.23 -13.70 -11.59
CA ARG A 35 -10.58 -14.02 -11.07
C ARG A 35 -10.57 -14.41 -9.60
N HIS A 36 -9.46 -14.95 -9.11
CA HIS A 36 -9.33 -15.34 -7.71
C HIS A 36 -9.01 -14.17 -6.78
N LEU A 37 -8.62 -13.01 -7.32
CA LEU A 37 -8.37 -11.82 -6.51
C LEU A 37 -9.69 -11.20 -6.02
N LYS A 38 -9.73 -10.89 -4.72
CA LYS A 38 -10.91 -10.36 -4.03
C LYS A 38 -11.05 -8.86 -4.28
N PHE A 39 -11.54 -8.49 -5.47
CA PHE A 39 -11.72 -7.11 -5.93
C PHE A 39 -12.33 -6.16 -4.89
N TRP A 40 -13.39 -6.59 -4.19
CA TRP A 40 -14.09 -5.73 -3.23
C TRP A 40 -13.20 -5.30 -2.07
N ILE A 41 -12.33 -6.19 -1.59
CA ILE A 41 -11.36 -5.86 -0.54
C ILE A 41 -10.35 -4.85 -1.06
N GLY A 42 -9.84 -5.05 -2.29
CA GLY A 42 -8.97 -4.10 -2.97
C GLY A 42 -9.61 -2.71 -3.17
N ALA A 43 -10.88 -2.66 -3.55
CA ALA A 43 -11.63 -1.41 -3.76
C ALA A 43 -11.84 -0.65 -2.45
N THR A 44 -12.25 -1.34 -1.37
CA THR A 44 -12.36 -0.75 -0.04
C THR A 44 -11.02 -0.19 0.44
N ASN A 45 -9.93 -0.93 0.24
CA ASN A 45 -8.58 -0.50 0.57
C ASN A 45 -8.17 0.79 -0.17
N THR A 46 -8.54 0.93 -1.43
CA THR A 46 -8.29 2.17 -2.20
C THR A 46 -9.05 3.36 -1.60
N VAL A 47 -10.30 3.19 -1.19
CA VAL A 47 -11.07 4.26 -0.52
C VAL A 47 -10.43 4.64 0.81
N VAL A 48 -10.01 3.65 1.61
CA VAL A 48 -9.33 3.87 2.89
C VAL A 48 -8.03 4.66 2.71
N LEU A 49 -7.22 4.33 1.70
CA LEU A 49 -5.98 5.05 1.42
C LEU A 49 -6.21 6.49 0.94
N ILE A 50 -7.19 6.72 0.04
CA ILE A 50 -7.53 8.08 -0.38
C ILE A 50 -7.96 8.92 0.84
N GLY A 51 -8.77 8.33 1.74
CA GLY A 51 -9.13 8.95 3.00
C GLY A 51 -7.91 9.26 3.88
N SER A 52 -6.97 8.32 3.97
CA SER A 52 -5.71 8.49 4.73
C SER A 52 -4.84 9.62 4.17
N SER A 53 -4.77 9.74 2.84
CA SER A 53 -4.04 10.82 2.17
C SER A 53 -4.64 12.19 2.47
N LEU A 54 -5.97 12.28 2.50
CA LEU A 54 -6.68 13.50 2.85
C LEU A 54 -6.41 13.89 4.32
N THR A 55 -6.43 12.93 5.24
CA THR A 55 -6.12 13.21 6.64
C THR A 55 -4.66 13.65 6.84
N MET A 56 -3.72 13.08 6.09
CA MET A 56 -2.32 13.52 6.15
C MET A 56 -2.14 14.95 5.62
N SER A 57 -2.83 15.29 4.52
CA SER A 57 -2.84 16.65 3.98
C SER A 57 -3.41 17.65 4.99
N GLY A 58 -4.47 17.27 5.71
CA GLY A 58 -5.04 18.06 6.80
C GLY A 58 -4.06 18.27 7.96
N ALA A 59 -3.28 17.23 8.34
CA ALA A 59 -2.24 17.36 9.36
C ALA A 59 -1.17 18.40 8.97
N ILE A 60 -0.72 18.38 7.71
CA ILE A 60 0.27 19.35 7.19
C ILE A 60 -0.28 20.78 7.24
N GLN A 61 -1.53 20.99 6.83
CA GLN A 61 -2.17 22.31 6.89
C GLN A 61 -2.31 22.82 8.33
N LEU A 62 -2.75 21.96 9.25
CA LEU A 62 -2.88 22.33 10.67
C LEU A 62 -1.52 22.58 11.33
N SER A 63 -0.45 21.93 10.87
CA SER A 63 0.92 22.24 11.26
C SER A 63 1.31 23.66 10.84
N ARG A 64 0.96 24.08 9.60
CA ARG A 64 1.24 25.43 9.07
C ARG A 64 0.45 26.52 9.81
N LEU A 65 -0.76 26.21 10.25
CA LEU A 65 -1.62 27.12 11.02
C LEU A 65 -1.25 27.21 12.51
N GLY A 66 -0.25 26.44 12.97
CA GLY A 66 0.18 26.48 14.37
C GLY A 66 -0.77 25.76 15.34
N TRP A 67 -1.58 24.80 14.86
CA TRP A 67 -2.62 24.13 15.66
C TRP A 67 -2.20 22.68 16.04
N PRO A 68 -1.36 22.48 17.08
CA PRO A 68 -0.73 21.20 17.37
C PRO A 68 -1.74 20.09 17.73
N ARG A 69 -2.81 20.44 18.47
CA ARG A 69 -3.86 19.46 18.85
C ARG A 69 -4.63 18.94 17.64
N GLY A 70 -4.93 19.82 16.69
CA GLY A 70 -5.60 19.45 15.44
C GLY A 70 -4.70 18.56 14.59
N MET A 71 -3.45 18.97 14.39
CA MET A 71 -2.45 18.19 13.66
C MET A 71 -2.30 16.77 14.23
N VAL A 72 -2.11 16.62 15.54
CA VAL A 72 -1.97 15.30 16.20
C VAL A 72 -3.20 14.42 15.95
N ARG A 73 -4.41 14.97 16.03
CA ARG A 73 -5.65 14.23 15.73
C ARG A 73 -5.67 13.71 14.29
N PHE A 74 -5.28 14.53 13.32
CA PHE A 74 -5.23 14.13 11.92
C PHE A 74 -4.11 13.12 11.64
N MET A 75 -2.96 13.23 12.30
CA MET A 75 -1.90 12.22 12.21
C MET A 75 -2.35 10.87 12.79
N LEU A 76 -3.06 10.86 13.93
CA LEU A 76 -3.64 9.64 14.50
C LEU A 76 -4.71 9.03 13.58
N ALA A 77 -5.57 9.86 12.98
CA ALA A 77 -6.56 9.40 12.01
C ALA A 77 -5.88 8.74 10.79
N THR A 78 -4.80 9.35 10.28
CA THR A 78 -3.99 8.80 9.18
C THR A 78 -3.38 7.44 9.58
N ALA A 79 -2.80 7.33 10.77
CA ALA A 79 -2.23 6.07 11.26
C ALA A 79 -3.31 4.98 11.43
N ALA A 80 -4.51 5.34 11.91
CA ALA A 80 -5.63 4.43 12.07
C ALA A 80 -6.14 3.90 10.72
N LEU A 81 -6.26 4.76 9.71
CA LEU A 81 -6.66 4.37 8.35
C LEU A 81 -5.60 3.48 7.68
N GLY A 82 -4.31 3.82 7.82
CA GLY A 82 -3.23 2.96 7.34
C GLY A 82 -3.22 1.59 8.02
N THR A 83 -3.52 1.53 9.33
CA THR A 83 -3.63 0.27 10.07
C THR A 83 -4.84 -0.54 9.59
N LEU A 84 -5.98 0.11 9.35
CA LEU A 84 -7.18 -0.53 8.79
C LEU A 84 -6.87 -1.18 7.43
N PHE A 85 -6.12 -0.49 6.57
CA PHE A 85 -5.67 -1.06 5.30
C PHE A 85 -4.85 -2.35 5.52
N LEU A 86 -3.88 -2.34 6.44
CA LEU A 86 -3.07 -3.52 6.74
C LEU A 86 -3.91 -4.69 7.27
N LEU A 87 -4.92 -4.41 8.10
CA LEU A 87 -5.83 -5.44 8.62
C LEU A 87 -6.69 -6.06 7.52
N LEU A 88 -7.27 -5.23 6.65
CA LEU A 88 -8.05 -5.70 5.49
C LEU A 88 -7.19 -6.54 4.55
N LYS A 89 -5.93 -6.11 4.33
CA LYS A 89 -4.99 -6.86 3.49
C LYS A 89 -4.53 -8.17 4.14
N GLY A 90 -4.32 -8.16 5.46
CA GLY A 90 -4.03 -9.36 6.24
C GLY A 90 -5.17 -10.36 6.21
N TYR A 91 -6.42 -9.89 6.24
CA TYR A 91 -7.60 -10.75 6.07
C TYR A 91 -7.66 -11.37 4.67
N GLU A 92 -7.37 -10.60 3.61
CA GLU A 92 -7.27 -11.15 2.24
C GLU A 92 -6.19 -12.23 2.16
N TYR A 93 -5.00 -11.98 2.73
CA TYR A 93 -3.92 -12.97 2.77
C TYR A 93 -4.28 -14.23 3.55
N TYR A 94 -4.99 -14.09 4.67
CA TYR A 94 -5.47 -15.23 5.43
C TYR A 94 -6.51 -16.05 4.65
N ALA A 95 -7.43 -15.39 3.94
CA ALA A 95 -8.39 -16.08 3.08
C ALA A 95 -7.69 -16.80 1.92
N ASP A 96 -6.71 -16.15 1.27
CA ASP A 96 -5.93 -16.76 0.18
C ASP A 96 -5.06 -17.93 0.66
N TYR A 97 -4.58 -17.89 1.91
CA TYR A 97 -3.87 -19.00 2.54
C TYR A 97 -4.76 -20.23 2.69
N GLN A 98 -6.00 -20.04 3.15
CA GLN A 98 -7.00 -21.11 3.28
C GLN A 98 -7.42 -21.67 1.91
N GLU A 99 -7.43 -20.84 0.88
CA GLU A 99 -7.72 -21.20 -0.52
C GLU A 99 -6.50 -21.79 -1.27
N HIS A 100 -5.37 -22.03 -0.58
CA HIS A 100 -4.13 -22.58 -1.15
C HIS A 100 -3.52 -21.80 -2.33
N MET A 101 -3.75 -20.49 -2.37
CA MET A 101 -3.25 -19.62 -3.44
C MET A 101 -1.90 -18.99 -3.10
N MET A 102 -1.41 -19.16 -1.86
CA MET A 102 -0.13 -18.61 -1.41
C MET A 102 1.07 -19.49 -1.83
N PRO A 103 1.96 -19.00 -2.72
CA PRO A 103 3.04 -19.79 -3.29
C PRO A 103 4.19 -20.09 -2.31
N PHE A 104 4.32 -19.32 -1.22
CA PHE A 104 5.47 -19.42 -0.30
C PHE A 104 5.14 -20.01 1.08
N LEU A 105 3.85 -20.08 1.45
CA LEU A 105 3.41 -20.43 2.82
C LEU A 105 2.57 -21.71 2.86
N SER A 106 2.11 -22.21 1.72
CA SER A 106 1.28 -23.42 1.64
C SER A 106 2.12 -24.65 1.28
N ASP A 107 2.10 -25.67 2.15
CA ASP A 107 2.66 -27.01 1.86
C ASP A 107 1.79 -27.83 0.88
N ARG A 108 0.62 -27.30 0.49
CA ARG A 108 -0.38 -27.98 -0.34
C ARG A 108 -0.28 -27.55 -1.81
N PRO A 109 -0.62 -28.44 -2.77
CA PRO A 109 -0.45 -28.17 -4.19
C PRO A 109 -1.29 -26.97 -4.64
N TYR A 110 -0.59 -26.01 -5.25
CA TYR A 110 -1.13 -24.77 -5.78
C TYR A 110 -2.14 -25.02 -6.91
N GLU A 111 -3.33 -24.40 -6.85
CA GLU A 111 -4.41 -24.66 -7.82
C GLU A 111 -4.04 -24.32 -9.27
N LEU A 112 -3.24 -23.27 -9.52
CA LEU A 112 -2.78 -22.93 -10.88
C LEU A 112 -1.43 -23.57 -11.25
N LYS A 113 -1.13 -24.78 -10.75
CA LYS A 113 0.16 -25.46 -10.99
C LYS A 113 0.45 -25.68 -12.47
N ASP A 114 -0.58 -25.84 -13.30
CA ASP A 114 -0.43 -26.26 -14.69
C ASP A 114 -0.13 -25.11 -15.67
N SER A 115 -0.27 -23.84 -15.23
CA SER A 115 0.02 -22.65 -16.04
C SER A 115 1.20 -21.83 -15.46
N PRO A 116 2.43 -22.00 -15.98
CA PRO A 116 3.59 -21.23 -15.53
C PRO A 116 3.41 -19.70 -15.56
N PRO A 117 2.75 -19.08 -16.57
CA PRO A 117 2.49 -17.64 -16.57
C PRO A 117 1.51 -17.19 -15.48
N SER A 118 0.49 -18.00 -15.18
CA SER A 118 -0.46 -17.71 -14.08
C SER A 118 0.23 -17.69 -12.73
N ARG A 119 1.12 -18.67 -12.46
CA ARG A 119 1.98 -18.69 -11.26
C ARG A 119 2.81 -17.43 -11.13
N LEU A 120 3.46 -17.02 -12.22
CA LEU A 120 4.32 -15.85 -12.19
C LEU A 120 3.53 -14.58 -11.89
N PHE A 121 2.32 -14.42 -12.46
CA PHE A 121 1.45 -13.30 -12.16
C PHE A 121 1.04 -13.25 -10.67
N VAL A 122 0.66 -14.39 -10.09
CA VAL A 122 0.30 -14.48 -8.66
C VAL A 122 1.52 -14.20 -7.76
N ASN A 123 2.71 -14.68 -8.14
CA ASN A 123 3.95 -14.37 -7.42
C ASN A 123 4.25 -12.86 -7.44
N LEU A 124 4.13 -12.23 -8.61
CA LEU A 124 4.32 -10.77 -8.74
C LEU A 124 3.31 -10.00 -7.90
N TYR A 125 2.05 -10.45 -7.87
CA TYR A 125 1.02 -9.89 -7.01
C TYR A 125 1.43 -9.94 -5.53
N TYR A 126 1.83 -11.10 -5.01
CA TYR A 126 2.24 -11.22 -3.60
C TYR A 126 3.49 -10.41 -3.28
N VAL A 127 4.50 -10.42 -4.15
CA VAL A 127 5.73 -9.64 -3.94
C VAL A 127 5.43 -8.15 -3.93
N ALA A 128 4.71 -7.64 -4.93
CA ALA A 128 4.37 -6.22 -5.03
C ALA A 128 3.51 -5.75 -3.84
N THR A 129 2.49 -6.54 -3.47
CA THR A 129 1.60 -6.17 -2.35
C THR A 129 2.26 -6.33 -0.98
N SER A 130 3.16 -7.29 -0.80
CA SER A 130 3.93 -7.46 0.45
C SER A 130 4.95 -6.34 0.62
N LEU A 131 5.69 -5.98 -0.45
CA LEU A 131 6.61 -4.84 -0.41
C LEU A 131 5.88 -3.54 -0.09
N HIS A 132 4.71 -3.32 -0.69
CA HIS A 132 3.87 -2.18 -0.35
C HIS A 132 3.40 -2.21 1.12
N GLY A 133 2.96 -3.37 1.61
CA GLY A 133 2.57 -3.55 3.02
C GLY A 133 3.71 -3.25 4.00
N LEU A 134 4.95 -3.66 3.68
CA LEU A 134 6.14 -3.34 4.48
C LEU A 134 6.43 -1.84 4.53
N HIS A 135 6.31 -1.15 3.38
CA HIS A 135 6.45 0.30 3.32
C HIS A 135 5.40 1.02 4.17
N LEU A 136 4.15 0.58 4.08
CA LEU A 136 3.05 1.15 4.87
C LEU A 136 3.24 0.90 6.37
N MET A 137 3.66 -0.30 6.77
CA MET A 137 3.97 -0.64 8.17
C MET A 137 5.11 0.24 8.73
N THR A 138 6.17 0.42 7.95
CA THR A 138 7.29 1.32 8.30
C THR A 138 6.80 2.76 8.42
N GLY A 139 5.95 3.20 7.49
CA GLY A 139 5.32 4.51 7.51
C GLY A 139 4.48 4.75 8.76
N ILE A 140 3.59 3.83 9.10
CA ILE A 140 2.76 3.91 10.31
C ILE A 140 3.63 4.03 11.55
N THR A 141 4.69 3.23 11.64
CA THR A 141 5.62 3.26 12.78
C THR A 141 6.28 4.63 12.93
N ILE A 142 6.81 5.18 11.83
CA ILE A 142 7.43 6.51 11.83
C ILE A 142 6.39 7.59 12.16
N LEU A 143 5.19 7.50 11.60
CA LEU A 143 4.09 8.44 11.85
C LEU A 143 3.72 8.46 13.32
N LEU A 144 3.52 7.31 13.95
CA LEU A 144 3.19 7.19 15.38
C LEU A 144 4.29 7.79 16.28
N VAL A 145 5.56 7.52 15.96
CA VAL A 145 6.70 8.12 16.66
C VAL A 145 6.71 9.64 16.50
N MET A 146 6.44 10.15 15.30
CA MET A 146 6.32 11.59 15.05
C MET A 146 5.12 12.21 15.76
N THR A 147 3.98 11.53 15.80
CA THR A 147 2.79 11.96 16.55
C THR A 147 3.09 12.07 18.04
N TRP A 148 3.81 11.08 18.60
CA TRP A 148 4.24 11.13 19.99
C TRP A 148 5.19 12.31 20.26
N GLN A 149 6.17 12.55 19.39
CA GLN A 149 7.05 13.73 19.52
C GLN A 149 6.28 15.04 19.39
N ALA A 150 5.33 15.11 18.46
CA ALA A 150 4.48 16.28 18.19
C ALA A 150 3.49 16.60 19.32
N SER A 151 3.16 15.62 20.16
CA SER A 151 2.33 15.84 21.34
C SER A 151 3.04 16.62 22.46
N ARG A 152 4.38 16.75 22.38
CA ARG A 152 5.18 17.51 23.35
C ARG A 152 5.20 19.01 23.01
N PRO A 153 5.17 19.89 24.02
CA PRO A 153 5.24 21.34 23.80
C PRO A 153 6.55 21.74 23.11
N GLY A 154 6.47 22.67 22.14
CA GLY A 154 7.64 23.21 21.42
C GLY A 154 8.09 22.42 20.18
N PHE A 155 7.46 21.30 19.83
CA PHE A 155 7.87 20.50 18.66
C PHE A 155 7.60 21.19 17.31
N LEU A 156 6.48 21.90 17.21
CA LEU A 156 5.94 22.41 15.94
C LEU A 156 6.87 23.44 15.26
N SER A 157 7.43 24.39 16.03
CA SER A 157 8.23 25.50 15.49
C SER A 157 9.59 25.06 14.96
N LEU A 158 10.14 23.94 15.46
CA LEU A 158 11.47 23.43 15.10
C LEU A 158 11.42 22.34 14.02
N HIS A 159 10.28 21.64 13.87
CA HIS A 159 10.22 20.39 13.09
C HIS A 159 9.10 20.35 12.04
N GLN A 160 8.46 21.47 11.71
CA GLN A 160 7.42 21.53 10.68
C GLN A 160 7.88 20.89 9.35
N ASN A 161 9.12 21.15 8.92
CA ASN A 161 9.70 20.57 7.70
C ASN A 161 9.73 19.02 7.72
N ARG A 162 9.91 18.40 8.89
CA ARG A 162 9.91 16.92 9.01
C ARG A 162 8.54 16.33 8.69
N ILE A 163 7.46 17.00 9.08
CA ILE A 163 6.08 16.56 8.81
C ILE A 163 5.76 16.68 7.33
N GLU A 164 6.21 17.74 6.67
CA GLU A 164 6.01 17.92 5.23
C GLU A 164 6.78 16.87 4.41
N ILE A 165 8.05 16.61 4.76
CA ILE A 165 8.85 15.55 4.12
C ILE A 165 8.21 14.17 4.32
N PHE A 166 7.71 13.89 5.53
CA PHE A 166 7.00 12.64 5.79
C PHE A 166 5.66 12.56 5.04
N GLY A 167 4.96 13.68 4.87
CA GLY A 167 3.77 13.77 4.03
C GLY A 167 4.04 13.31 2.60
N LEU A 168 5.14 13.77 2.00
CA LEU A 168 5.55 13.33 0.66
C LEU A 168 5.77 11.82 0.59
N TYR A 169 6.38 11.21 1.62
CA TYR A 169 6.53 9.77 1.72
C TYR A 169 5.18 9.05 1.77
N TRP A 170 4.25 9.53 2.60
CA TRP A 170 2.92 8.93 2.76
C TRP A 170 2.11 8.97 1.45
N HIS A 171 2.03 10.15 0.83
CA HIS A 171 1.35 10.33 -0.45
C HIS A 171 1.94 9.47 -1.56
N PHE A 172 3.26 9.25 -1.54
CA PHE A 172 3.92 8.38 -2.49
C PHE A 172 3.49 6.91 -2.32
N ILE A 173 3.44 6.41 -1.09
CA ILE A 173 2.93 5.05 -0.83
C ILE A 173 1.50 4.91 -1.35
N ASP A 174 0.63 5.88 -1.05
CA ASP A 174 -0.75 5.90 -1.54
C ASP A 174 -0.81 5.85 -3.08
N LEU A 175 0.04 6.64 -3.76
CA LEU A 175 0.14 6.66 -5.22
C LEU A 175 0.53 5.30 -5.80
N ILE A 176 1.48 4.60 -5.18
CA ILE A 176 1.87 3.25 -5.61
C ILE A 176 0.68 2.29 -5.57
N TRP A 177 -0.17 2.37 -4.53
CA TRP A 177 -1.36 1.53 -4.46
C TRP A 177 -2.40 1.89 -5.51
N ILE A 178 -2.61 3.18 -5.76
CA ILE A 178 -3.51 3.67 -6.81
C ILE A 178 -3.11 3.13 -8.19
N LEU A 179 -1.81 2.89 -8.44
CA LEU A 179 -1.32 2.25 -9.65
C LEU A 179 -1.41 0.72 -9.59
N ALA A 180 -1.14 0.13 -8.42
CA ALA A 180 -1.20 -1.32 -8.20
C ALA A 180 -2.61 -1.87 -8.38
N PHE A 181 -3.62 -1.20 -7.83
CA PHE A 181 -5.00 -1.69 -7.82
C PHE A 181 -5.56 -1.92 -9.23
N PRO A 182 -5.51 -0.96 -10.17
CA PRO A 182 -5.94 -1.20 -11.55
C PRO A 182 -5.15 -2.32 -12.23
N THR A 183 -3.83 -2.28 -12.10
CA THR A 183 -2.90 -3.20 -12.78
C THR A 183 -3.13 -4.66 -12.37
N LEU A 184 -3.40 -4.89 -11.08
CA LEU A 184 -3.52 -6.23 -10.50
C LEU A 184 -4.98 -6.71 -10.41
N TYR A 185 -5.93 -5.84 -10.03
CA TYR A 185 -7.32 -6.23 -9.72
C TYR A 185 -8.36 -5.91 -10.78
N VAL A 186 -8.20 -4.80 -11.53
CA VAL A 186 -9.29 -4.26 -12.37
C VAL A 186 -9.20 -4.71 -13.82
N LEU A 187 -8.00 -4.68 -14.41
CA LEU A 187 -7.80 -4.77 -15.87
C LEU A 187 -8.21 -6.10 -16.55
N ASN A 188 -8.86 -7.04 -15.84
CA ASN A 188 -9.32 -8.34 -16.37
C ASN A 188 -10.71 -8.79 -15.89
N ARG A 189 -11.55 -7.85 -15.48
CA ARG A 189 -13.00 -8.06 -15.47
C ARG A 189 -13.59 -7.42 -16.71
#